data_AF-A0A8R1IXX9-F1
#
_entry.id   AF-A0A8R1IXX9-F1
#
_cell.length_a   1.000
_cell.length_b   1.000
_cell.length_c   1.000
_cell.angle_alpha   90.00
_cell.angle_beta   90.00
_cell.angle_gamma   90.00
#
_symmetry.space_group_name_H-M   'P 1'
#
loop_
_entity.id
_entity.type
_entity.pdbx_description
1 polymer ?
#
loop_
_entity_poly.entity_id
_entity_poly.type
_entity_poly.pdbx_seq_one_letter_code
_entity_poly.pdbx_strand_id
1 'polypeptide(L)'
;MISLFKWIQGCFEYPVNYGQKHKEYNGRKRKASSRYERNVIRTASNSSKSPNEINAELGLDICPFFRNRRRSHTFQQDNAAIHFSNFTKNLFAPEGIKVLDWPACSPGLNP
;
A
#
# COMPACT_ATOMS: atom_id res chain seq x y z
N MET A 1 -6.66 -25.49 14.46
CA MET A 1 -7.08 -25.93 15.81
C MET A 1 -5.91 -26.22 16.77
N ILE A 2 -4.72 -26.61 16.32
CA ILE A 2 -3.58 -26.95 17.21
C ILE A 2 -2.92 -25.71 17.86
N SER A 3 -2.94 -24.55 17.19
CA SER A 3 -2.25 -23.34 17.67
C SER A 3 -2.90 -22.69 18.90
N LEU A 4 -4.22 -22.79 19.05
CA LEU A 4 -4.94 -22.17 20.17
C LEU A 4 -4.73 -22.97 21.48
N PHE A 5 -4.62 -24.29 21.36
CA PHE A 5 -4.42 -25.19 22.51
C PHE A 5 -3.02 -25.02 23.14
N LYS A 6 -1.99 -24.74 22.32
CA LYS A 6 -0.65 -24.39 22.81
C LYS A 6 -0.60 -23.05 23.55
N TRP A 7 -1.48 -22.11 23.20
CA TRP A 7 -1.51 -20.78 23.82
C TRP A 7 -2.11 -20.81 25.23
N ILE A 8 -3.16 -21.61 25.43
CA ILE A 8 -3.84 -21.76 26.73
C ILE A 8 -2.97 -22.52 27.74
N GLN A 9 -2.26 -23.57 27.31
CA GLN A 9 -1.37 -24.34 28.19
C GLN A 9 -0.19 -23.50 28.72
N GLY A 10 0.40 -22.64 27.87
CA GLY A 10 1.51 -21.77 28.30
C GLY A 10 1.13 -20.71 29.34
N CYS A 11 -0.15 -20.31 29.40
CA CYS A 11 -0.64 -19.36 30.41
C CYS A 11 -0.73 -19.95 31.82
N PHE A 12 -0.86 -21.28 31.94
CA PHE A 12 -1.00 -21.95 33.24
C PHE A 12 0.34 -22.32 33.89
N GLU A 13 1.41 -22.52 33.10
CA GLU A 13 2.67 -23.04 33.64
C GLU A 13 3.65 -21.95 34.14
N TYR A 14 3.55 -20.69 33.69
CA TYR A 14 4.53 -19.65 34.09
C TYR A 14 3.90 -18.24 34.18
N PRO A 15 3.38 -17.81 35.35
CA PRO A 15 2.80 -16.47 35.53
C PRO A 15 3.82 -15.32 35.36
N VAL A 16 5.12 -15.61 35.45
CA VAL A 16 6.23 -14.63 35.35
C VAL A 16 6.50 -14.11 33.94
N ASN A 17 5.95 -14.73 32.90
CA ASN A 17 6.11 -14.29 31.50
C ASN A 17 4.90 -13.52 30.96
N TYR A 18 3.84 -13.35 31.75
CA TYR A 18 2.67 -12.58 31.36
C TYR A 18 3.06 -11.10 31.15
N GLY A 19 3.17 -10.67 29.89
CA GLY A 19 3.57 -9.31 29.53
C GLY A 19 5.02 -9.16 29.03
N GLN A 20 5.82 -10.23 29.02
CA GLN A 20 7.09 -10.19 28.30
C GLN A 20 6.80 -10.16 26.79
N LYS A 21 7.15 -9.04 26.13
CA LYS A 21 7.10 -8.95 24.66
C LYS A 21 8.06 -9.98 24.08
N HIS A 22 7.52 -11.09 23.58
CA HIS A 22 8.25 -11.97 22.68
C HIS A 22 8.83 -11.12 21.55
N LYS A 23 10.16 -11.18 21.39
CA LYS A 23 10.83 -10.53 20.27
C LYS A 23 10.30 -11.16 18.97
N GLU A 24 9.86 -10.27 18.09
CA GLU A 24 9.50 -10.49 16.70
C GLU A 24 8.22 -11.28 16.40
N TYR A 25 7.09 -10.57 16.50
CA TYR A 25 6.10 -10.72 15.44
C TYR A 25 6.70 -10.14 14.15
N ASN A 26 7.33 -10.99 13.34
CA ASN A 26 7.69 -10.67 11.95
C ASN A 26 6.41 -10.58 11.10
N GLY A 27 5.55 -9.63 11.44
CA GLY A 27 4.39 -9.26 10.64
C GLY A 27 4.85 -8.72 9.28
N ARG A 28 3.88 -8.47 8.39
CA ARG A 28 4.15 -7.91 7.07
C ARG A 28 5.02 -6.66 7.21
N LYS A 29 6.21 -6.68 6.58
CA LYS A 29 7.11 -5.53 6.56
C LYS A 29 6.36 -4.28 6.08
N ARG A 30 6.58 -3.15 6.77
CA ARG A 30 5.97 -1.88 6.39
C ARG A 30 6.43 -1.50 4.99
N LYS A 31 5.50 -1.01 4.17
CA LYS A 31 5.80 -0.55 2.80
C LYS A 31 6.58 0.77 2.78
N ALA A 32 6.48 1.56 3.86
CA ALA A 32 7.12 2.86 4.02
C ALA A 32 7.94 2.92 5.31
N SER A 33 8.91 3.83 5.36
CA SER A 33 9.70 4.09 6.57
C SER A 33 8.90 4.89 7.61
N SER A 34 9.23 4.76 8.90
CA SER A 34 8.54 5.51 9.96
C SER A 34 8.66 7.03 9.81
N ARG A 35 9.76 7.51 9.22
CA ARG A 35 9.99 8.94 8.93
C ARG A 35 9.08 9.42 7.80
N TYR A 36 8.91 8.58 6.78
CA TYR A 36 8.00 8.85 5.66
C TYR A 36 6.55 8.99 6.13
N GLU A 37 6.06 8.03 6.91
CA GLU A 37 4.70 8.05 7.45
C GLU A 37 4.45 9.33 8.26
N ARG A 38 5.41 9.73 9.12
CA ARG A 38 5.32 10.98 9.90
C ARG A 38 5.31 12.23 9.03
N ASN A 39 6.08 12.28 7.95
CA ASN A 39 6.08 13.42 7.04
C ASN A 39 4.74 13.58 6.31
N VAL A 40 4.15 12.48 5.87
CA VAL A 40 2.81 12.50 5.24
C VAL A 40 1.77 13.01 6.24
N ILE A 41 1.73 12.43 7.44
CA ILE A 41 0.78 12.83 8.49
C ILE A 41 0.95 14.32 8.83
N ARG A 42 2.18 14.78 9.10
CA ARG A 42 2.46 16.17 9.44
C ARG A 42 1.99 17.13 8.35
N THR A 43 2.28 16.82 7.09
CA THR A 43 1.94 17.69 5.95
C THR A 43 0.43 17.76 5.73
N ALA A 44 -0.24 16.60 5.79
CA ALA A 44 -1.69 16.50 5.68
C ALA A 44 -2.42 17.18 6.85
N SER A 45 -1.89 17.08 8.08
CA SER A 45 -2.51 17.67 9.26
C SER A 45 -2.35 19.19 9.32
N ASN A 46 -1.23 19.74 8.82
CA ASN A 46 -0.93 21.16 8.91
C ASN A 46 -1.48 21.98 7.73
N SER A 47 -2.08 21.36 6.73
CA SER A 47 -2.61 22.07 5.56
C SER A 47 -3.70 21.28 4.84
N SER A 48 -4.66 21.98 4.23
CA SER A 48 -5.70 21.40 3.38
C SER A 48 -5.16 21.05 1.98
N LYS A 49 -4.15 20.19 1.93
CA LYS A 49 -3.56 19.71 0.66
C LYS A 49 -4.24 18.45 0.18
N SER A 50 -4.44 18.37 -1.12
CA SER A 50 -4.84 17.15 -1.81
C SER A 50 -3.72 16.09 -1.73
N PRO A 51 -4.05 14.80 -1.90
CA PRO A 51 -3.04 13.74 -1.97
C PRO A 51 -1.95 14.00 -3.02
N ASN A 52 -2.33 14.57 -4.18
CA ASN A 52 -1.38 14.90 -5.25
C ASN A 52 -0.42 16.01 -4.85
N GLU A 53 -0.90 17.05 -4.15
CA GLU A 53 -0.03 18.13 -3.65
C GLU A 53 0.93 17.63 -2.58
N ILE A 54 0.46 16.75 -1.67
CA ILE A 54 1.33 16.10 -0.68
C ILE A 54 2.39 15.25 -1.39
N ASN A 55 2.01 14.51 -2.43
CA ASN A 55 2.94 13.71 -3.22
C ASN A 55 3.99 14.58 -3.92
N ALA A 56 3.57 15.69 -4.53
CA ALA A 56 4.47 16.63 -5.18
C ALA A 56 5.45 17.29 -4.20
N GLU A 57 4.95 17.74 -3.04
CA GLU A 57 5.78 18.37 -2.01
C GLU A 57 6.79 17.41 -1.39
N LEU A 58 6.38 16.16 -1.14
CA LEU A 58 7.24 15.15 -0.54
C LEU A 58 8.06 14.36 -1.56
N GLY A 59 7.88 14.60 -2.86
CA GLY A 59 8.56 13.88 -3.95
C GLY A 59 8.23 12.37 -3.97
N LEU A 60 6.96 12.03 -3.72
CA LEU A 60 6.52 10.65 -3.56
C LEU A 60 6.33 9.99 -4.92
N ASP A 61 7.08 8.93 -5.19
CA ASP A 61 6.80 8.06 -6.33
C ASP A 61 5.60 7.18 -5.99
N ILE A 62 4.44 7.54 -6.52
CA ILE A 62 3.15 6.92 -6.24
C ILE A 62 3.12 5.46 -6.73
N CYS A 63 3.94 5.17 -7.75
CA CYS A 63 4.09 3.82 -8.27
C CYS A 63 5.57 3.49 -8.50
N PRO A 64 6.31 3.09 -7.45
CA PRO A 64 7.75 2.79 -7.56
C PRO A 64 8.03 1.65 -8.54
N PHE A 65 7.03 0.81 -8.83
CA PHE A 65 7.08 -0.18 -9.89
C PHE A 65 7.45 0.46 -11.24
N PHE A 66 6.94 1.65 -11.54
CA PHE A 66 7.15 2.33 -12.81
C PHE A 66 8.38 3.22 -12.87
N ARG A 67 9.15 3.42 -11.79
CA ARG A 67 10.28 4.38 -11.73
C ARG A 67 11.22 4.34 -12.94
N ASN A 68 11.51 3.14 -13.47
CA ASN A 68 12.35 2.93 -14.66
C ASN A 68 11.58 2.36 -15.89
N ARG A 69 10.25 2.35 -15.84
CA ARG A 69 9.38 1.65 -16.80
C ARG A 69 8.30 2.54 -17.45
N ARG A 70 8.20 3.81 -17.06
CA ARG A 70 7.14 4.76 -17.50
C ARG A 70 7.00 4.89 -19.02
N ARG A 71 8.10 4.78 -19.77
CA ARG A 71 8.11 4.95 -21.23
C ARG A 71 7.95 3.64 -22.02
N SER A 72 8.28 2.51 -21.40
CA SER A 72 8.37 1.21 -22.06
C SER A 72 7.22 0.27 -21.72
N HIS A 73 6.51 0.50 -20.62
CA HIS A 73 5.46 -0.40 -20.13
C HIS A 73 4.11 0.28 -20.13
N THR A 74 3.08 -0.51 -20.41
CA THR A 74 1.68 -0.12 -20.28
C THR A 74 1.09 -0.83 -19.06
N PHE A 75 0.39 -0.10 -18.21
CA PHE A 75 -0.27 -0.62 -17.02
C PHE A 75 -1.65 -1.17 -17.39
N GLN A 76 -1.86 -2.46 -17.19
CA GLN A 76 -3.18 -3.07 -17.33
C GLN A 76 -3.91 -3.06 -16.00
N GLN A 77 -5.16 -2.60 -16.00
CA GLN A 77 -6.10 -2.71 -14.90
C GLN A 77 -7.48 -3.06 -15.46
N ASP A 78 -8.35 -3.63 -14.63
CA ASP A 78 -9.74 -3.86 -15.02
C ASP A 78 -10.56 -2.56 -14.95
N ASN A 79 -11.82 -2.63 -15.37
CA ASN A 79 -12.71 -1.48 -15.40
C ASN A 79 -13.52 -1.29 -14.10
N ALA A 80 -13.02 -1.74 -12.95
CA ALA A 80 -13.72 -1.50 -11.70
C ALA A 80 -13.84 0.01 -11.43
N ALA A 81 -14.93 0.45 -10.81
CA ALA A 81 -15.21 1.88 -10.63
C ALA A 81 -14.07 2.66 -9.94
N ILE A 82 -13.36 2.01 -9.00
CA ILE A 82 -12.20 2.59 -8.31
C ILE A 82 -11.02 2.85 -9.27
N HIS A 83 -10.83 2.01 -10.29
CA HIS A 83 -9.77 2.09 -11.28
C HIS A 83 -10.10 3.10 -12.40
N PHE A 84 -11.39 3.26 -12.71
CA PHE A 84 -11.86 4.20 -13.75
C PHE A 84 -12.16 5.63 -13.25
N SER A 85 -12.10 5.85 -11.93
CA SER A 85 -12.39 7.16 -11.33
C SER A 85 -11.45 8.27 -11.84
N ASN A 86 -11.94 9.50 -11.88
CA ASN A 86 -11.12 10.68 -12.23
C ASN A 86 -9.92 10.85 -11.31
N PHE A 87 -10.07 10.45 -10.04
CA PHE A 87 -8.96 10.45 -9.08
C PHE A 87 -7.81 9.58 -9.55
N THR A 88 -8.08 8.32 -9.91
CA THR A 88 -7.05 7.36 -10.37
C THR A 88 -6.43 7.81 -11.69
N LYS A 89 -7.23 8.37 -12.62
CA LYS A 89 -6.71 8.95 -13.88
C LYS A 89 -5.75 10.11 -13.62
N ASN A 90 -6.14 11.04 -12.75
CA ASN A 90 -5.31 12.19 -12.37
C ASN A 90 -4.06 11.81 -11.56
N LEU A 91 -4.05 10.61 -10.96
CA LEU A 91 -2.88 10.06 -10.29
C LEU A 91 -1.82 9.57 -11.28
N PHE A 92 -2.23 8.95 -12.39
CA PHE A 92 -1.32 8.39 -13.40
C PHE A 92 -0.87 9.39 -14.46
N ALA A 93 -1.70 10.38 -14.78
CA ALA A 93 -1.41 11.41 -15.77
C ALA A 93 -0.07 12.15 -15.54
N PRO A 94 0.21 12.74 -14.36
CA PRO A 94 1.46 13.46 -14.11
C PRO A 94 2.66 12.52 -14.07
N GLU A 95 2.46 11.26 -13.69
CA GLU A 95 3.51 10.25 -13.65
C GLU A 95 3.86 9.71 -15.05
N GLY A 96 3.07 10.03 -16.08
CA GLY A 96 3.27 9.57 -17.45
C GLY A 96 3.04 8.07 -17.63
N ILE A 97 2.21 7.46 -16.76
CA ILE A 97 1.89 6.03 -16.81
C ILE A 97 0.79 5.81 -17.84
N LYS A 98 1.10 5.06 -18.90
CA LYS A 98 0.11 4.66 -19.91
C LYS A 98 -0.73 3.50 -19.36
N VAL A 99 -2.06 3.64 -19.39
CA VAL A 99 -3.00 2.58 -19.03
C VAL A 99 -3.47 1.87 -20.30
N LEU A 100 -3.54 0.55 -20.29
CA LEU A 100 -4.01 -0.26 -21.41
C LEU A 100 -5.54 -0.17 -21.49
N ASP A 101 -6.09 0.05 -22.69
CA ASP A 101 -7.52 -0.07 -22.91
C ASP A 101 -7.94 -1.54 -22.72
N TRP A 102 -8.79 -1.81 -21.72
CA TRP A 102 -9.21 -3.15 -21.36
C TRP A 102 -10.72 -3.33 -21.52
N PRO A 103 -11.18 -4.39 -22.22
CA PRO A 103 -12.62 -4.64 -22.39
C PRO A 103 -13.28 -5.02 -21.06
N ALA A 104 -14.53 -4.59 -20.89
CA ALA A 104 -15.33 -4.97 -19.72
C ALA A 104 -15.57 -6.49 -19.67
N CYS A 105 -15.74 -7.03 -18.46
CA CYS A 105 -16.09 -8.44 -18.23
C CYS A 105 -15.20 -9.47 -18.95
N SER A 106 -13.92 -9.18 -19.11
CA SER A 106 -12.97 -10.04 -19.85
C SER A 106 -11.88 -10.62 -18.95
N PRO A 107 -12.22 -11.42 -17.92
CA PRO A 107 -11.22 -12.00 -17.02
C PRO A 107 -10.31 -13.02 -17.72
N GLY A 108 -10.82 -13.73 -18.72
CA GLY A 108 -10.06 -14.75 -19.47
C GLY A 108 -9.01 -14.19 -20.43
N LEU A 109 -8.93 -12.86 -20.59
CA LEU A 109 -7.89 -12.21 -21.39
C LEU A 109 -6.64 -11.87 -20.56
N ASN A 110 -6.71 -11.97 -19.22
CA ASN A 110 -5.58 -11.66 -18.36
C ASN A 110 -4.61 -12.87 -18.29
N PRO A 111 -3.40 -12.77 -18.87
CA PRO A 111 -2.45 -13.87 -18.97
C PRO A 111 -1.79 -14.28 -17.65
#